data_AF-A0A1L5KVN5-F1
#
_entry.id   AF-A0A1L5KVN5-F1
#
_cell.length_a   1.000
_cell.length_b   1.000
_cell.length_c   1.000
_cell.angle_alpha   90.00
_cell.angle_beta   90.00
_cell.angle_gamma   90.00
#
_symmetry.space_group_name_H-M   'P 1'
#
loop_
_entity.id
_entity.type
_entity.pdbx_description
1 polymer ?
#
loop_
_entity_poly.entity_id
_entity_poly.type
_entity_poly.pdbx_seq_one_letter_code
_entity_poly.pdbx_strand_id
1 'polypeptide(L)' 'CVIGAGSVATHSIPANSVAYGAPCEVAREIGDKDRECFYKDRKLDVWE' A
#
# COMPACT_ATOMS: atom_id res chain seq x y z
N CYS A 1 -6.80 -0.58 2.97
CA CYS A 1 -6.10 -1.61 2.17
C CYS A 1 -5.82 -1.01 0.80
N VAL A 2 -4.63 -1.24 0.25
CA VAL A 2 -4.22 -0.79 -1.10
C VAL A 2 -3.76 -2.00 -1.90
N ILE A 3 -4.26 -2.15 -3.14
CA ILE A 3 -3.89 -3.24 -4.06
C ILE A 3 -3.13 -2.66 -5.25
N GLY A 4 -1.93 -3.17 -5.51
CA GLY A 4 -1.13 -2.77 -6.67
C GLY A 4 -1.76 -3.17 -8.00
N ALA A 5 -1.53 -2.37 -9.04
CA ALA A 5 -2.03 -2.68 -10.38
C ALA A 5 -1.51 -4.03 -10.90
N GLY A 6 -2.34 -4.76 -11.64
CA GLY A 6 -2.01 -6.06 -12.21
C GLY A 6 -2.07 -7.24 -11.23
N SER A 7 -2.59 -7.03 -10.01
CA SER A 7 -2.66 -8.09 -9.01
C SER A 7 -3.86 -9.02 -9.20
N VAL A 8 -3.68 -10.31 -8.87
CA VAL A 8 -4.72 -11.33 -8.92
C VAL A 8 -5.01 -11.80 -7.49
N ALA A 9 -6.05 -11.24 -6.87
CA ALA A 9 -6.46 -11.60 -5.52
C ALA A 9 -7.21 -12.93 -5.51
N THR A 10 -6.60 -13.95 -4.90
CA THR A 10 -7.16 -15.31 -4.79
C THR A 10 -7.70 -15.63 -3.40
N HIS A 11 -7.48 -14.75 -2.43
CA HIS A 11 -7.89 -14.88 -1.04
C HIS A 11 -8.13 -13.51 -0.41
N SER A 12 -8.74 -13.47 0.78
CA SER A 12 -8.98 -12.22 1.50
C SER A 12 -7.68 -11.55 1.92
N ILE A 13 -7.58 -10.24 1.70
CA ILE A 13 -6.43 -9.43 2.09
C ILE A 13 -6.75 -8.70 3.41
N PRO A 14 -5.86 -8.72 4.41
CA PRO A 14 -6.07 -8.01 5.66
C PRO A 14 -6.28 -6.50 5.48
N ALA A 15 -7.04 -5.90 6.40
CA ALA A 15 -7.10 -4.45 6.51
C ALA A 15 -5.70 -3.85 6.75
N ASN A 16 -5.53 -2.56 6.48
CA ASN A 16 -4.26 -1.84 6.64
C ASN A 16 -3.05 -2.45 5.93
N SER A 17 -3.24 -3.24 4.87
CA SER A 17 -2.14 -3.82 4.09
C SER A 17 -1.93 -3.12 2.75
N VAL A 18 -0.67 -3.17 2.28
CA VAL A 18 -0.28 -2.99 0.88
C VAL A 18 -0.02 -4.37 0.30
N ALA A 19 -0.80 -4.78 -0.69
CA ALA A 19 -0.67 -6.10 -1.32
C ALA A 19 -0.55 -5.96 -2.84
N TYR A 20 0.23 -6.83 -3.47
CA TYR A 20 0.35 -6.88 -4.92
C TYR A 20 0.86 -8.25 -5.43
N GLY A 21 0.69 -8.52 -6.73
CA GLY A 21 1.24 -9.70 -7.41
C GLY A 21 0.18 -10.64 -8.00
N ALA A 22 0.64 -11.68 -8.70
CA ALA A 22 -0.21 -12.75 -9.24
C ALA A 22 0.43 -14.12 -8.92
N PRO A 23 0.05 -14.79 -7.81
CA PRO A 23 -1.01 -14.42 -6.86
C PRO A 23 -0.69 -13.17 -6.03
N CYS A 24 -1.73 -12.45 -5.58
CA CYS A 24 -1.59 -11.24 -4.77
C CYS A 24 -1.21 -11.59 -3.34
N GLU A 25 -0.08 -11.04 -2.87
CA GLU A 25 0.46 -11.30 -1.53
C GLU A 25 0.62 -9.99 -0.75
N VAL A 26 0.53 -10.07 0.59
CA VAL A 26 0.79 -8.90 1.47
C VAL A 26 2.28 -8.56 1.43
N ALA A 27 2.61 -7.36 0.96
CA ALA A 27 3.98 -6.89 0.91
C ALA A 27 4.41 -6.22 2.22
N ARG A 28 3.49 -5.45 2.85
CA ARG A 28 3.70 -4.78 4.15
C ARG A 28 2.39 -4.22 4.71
N GLU A 29 2.43 -3.82 5.98
CA GLU A 29 1.39 -3.00 6.61
C GLU A 29 1.54 -1.51 6.20
N ILE A 30 0.42 -0.78 6.23
CA ILE A 30 0.33 0.68 6.07
C ILE A 30 0.63 1.33 7.42
N GLY A 31 1.56 2.26 7.46
CA GLY A 31 2.05 2.87 8.71
C GLY A 31 2.46 4.33 8.57
N ASP A 32 3.29 4.82 9.50
CA ASP A 32 3.67 6.24 9.60
C ASP A 32 4.34 6.77 8.33
N LYS A 33 5.14 5.94 7.65
CA LYS A 33 5.76 6.30 6.37
C LYS A 33 4.73 6.72 5.31
N ASP A 34 3.56 6.09 5.28
CA ASP A 34 2.50 6.40 4.32
C ASP A 34 1.74 7.69 4.67
N ARG A 35 1.83 8.14 5.93
CA ARG A 35 1.31 9.45 6.38
C ARG A 35 2.26 10.58 6.01
N GLU A 36 3.55 10.31 5.97
CA GLU A 36 4.58 11.30 5.64
C GLU A 36 4.83 11.39 4.13
N CYS A 37 4.93 10.25 3.45
CA CYS A 37 5.35 10.14 2.06
C CYS A 37 4.26 9.53 1.19
N PHE A 38 3.82 10.25 0.16
CA PHE A 38 2.79 9.78 -0.77
C PHE A 38 3.38 8.99 -1.96
N TYR A 39 4.63 9.26 -2.33
CA TYR A 39 5.30 8.57 -3.43
C TYR A 39 6.82 8.54 -3.26
N LYS A 40 7.38 7.34 -3.11
CA LYS A 40 8.80 7.14 -2.81
C LYS A 40 9.21 7.97 -1.58
N ASP A 41 10.09 8.95 -1.75
CA ASP A 41 10.55 9.84 -0.69
C ASP A 41 9.95 11.26 -0.80
N ARG A 42 8.90 11.43 -1.62
CA ARG A 42 8.17 12.69 -1.71
C ARG A 42 7.24 12.82 -0.52
N LYS A 43 7.51 13.85 0.29
CA LYS A 43 6.69 14.21 1.45
C LYS A 43 5.42 14.95 1.03
N LEU A 44 4.37 14.76 1.79
CA LEU A 44 3.14 15.55 1.72
C LEU A 44 3.42 17.00 2.16
N ASP A 45 3.16 17.96 1.29
CA ASP A 45 3.32 19.41 1.48
C ASP A 45 2.00 20.11 1.88
N VAL A 46 0.94 19.34 2.14
CA VAL A 46 -0.44 19.81 2.40
C VAL A 46 -0.68 20.43 3.78
N TRP A 47 0.37 20.92 4.45
CA TRP A 47 0.27 21.55 5.78
C TRP A 47 0.73 23.03 5.82
N GLU A 48 0.90 23.66 4.64
CA GLU A 48 0.99 25.13 4.53
C GLU A 48 -0.38 25.80 4.42
#